data_AF-A0A932S0W2-F1
#
_entry.id   AF-A0A932S0W2-F1
#
_cell.length_a   1.000
_cell.length_b   1.000
_cell.length_c   1.000
_cell.angle_alpha   90.00
_cell.angle_beta   90.00
_cell.angle_gamma   90.00
#
_symmetry.space_group_name_H-M   'P 1'
#
loop_
_entity.id
_entity.type
_entity.pdbx_description
1 polymer ?
#
loop_
_entity_poly.entity_id
_entity_poly.type
_entity_poly.pdbx_seq_one_letter_code
_entity_poly.pdbx_strand_id
1 'polypeptide(L)'
;MHLKHVRQELSKHMQNTTDAIALEDWEMVVKLAPQIGQHEEPPASEKLRILAYLGKDAARFRGYDHQTHEAADEMRSAALKQDGKAVINAYAKIQTNCLACHSNFRSGFQKHFYESLGSGK
;
A
#
# COMPACT_ATOMS: atom_id res chain seq x y z
N MET A 1 -8.87 -6.47 -13.21
CA MET A 1 -8.86 -5.27 -12.36
C MET A 1 -7.44 -4.81 -12.20
N HIS A 2 -7.14 -3.58 -12.62
CA HIS A 2 -5.83 -2.97 -12.54
C HIS A 2 -5.33 -2.89 -11.08
N LEU A 3 -6.23 -2.70 -10.11
CA LEU A 3 -5.88 -2.68 -8.68
C LEU A 3 -5.20 -3.97 -8.20
N LYS A 4 -5.46 -5.13 -8.83
CA LYS A 4 -4.74 -6.37 -8.49
C LYS A 4 -3.25 -6.22 -8.80
N HIS A 5 -2.90 -5.60 -9.94
CA HIS A 5 -1.54 -5.35 -10.34
C HIS A 5 -0.86 -4.34 -9.40
N VAL A 6 -1.50 -3.22 -9.10
CA VAL A 6 -1.00 -2.21 -8.15
C VAL A 6 -0.62 -2.85 -6.81
N ARG A 7 -1.49 -3.71 -6.24
CA ARG A 7 -1.19 -4.41 -4.99
C ARG A 7 -0.03 -5.42 -5.09
N GLN A 8 0.17 -6.03 -6.26
CA GLN A 8 1.30 -6.94 -6.48
C GLN A 8 2.62 -6.16 -6.53
N GLU A 9 2.66 -5.01 -7.22
CA GLU A 9 3.83 -4.14 -7.25
C GLU A 9 4.13 -3.56 -5.86
N LEU A 10 3.12 -3.08 -5.15
CA LEU A 10 3.26 -2.65 -3.75
C LEU A 10 3.87 -3.74 -2.87
N SER A 11 3.42 -4.99 -3.01
CA SER A 11 3.99 -6.11 -2.25
C SER A 11 5.49 -6.31 -2.52
N LYS A 12 5.96 -6.07 -3.76
CA LYS A 12 7.40 -6.16 -4.10
C LYS A 12 8.17 -5.00 -3.49
N HIS A 13 7.65 -3.78 -3.59
CA HIS A 13 8.30 -2.60 -3.00
C HIS A 13 8.44 -2.73 -1.48
N MET A 14 7.44 -3.30 -0.80
CA MET A 14 7.52 -3.60 0.64
C MET A 14 8.62 -4.63 0.96
N GLN A 15 8.72 -5.72 0.17
CA GLN A 15 9.78 -6.73 0.37
C GLN A 15 11.17 -6.10 0.19
N ASN A 16 11.39 -5.39 -0.92
CA ASN A 16 12.65 -4.70 -1.18
C ASN A 16 12.99 -3.65 -0.11
N THR A 17 11.99 -2.96 0.44
CA THR A 17 12.20 -1.98 1.52
C THR A 17 12.62 -2.66 2.81
N THR A 18 12.06 -3.83 3.11
CA THR A 18 12.47 -4.63 4.28
C THR A 18 13.94 -5.03 4.19
N ASP A 19 14.37 -5.50 3.02
CA ASP A 19 15.77 -5.88 2.78
C ASP A 19 16.70 -4.66 2.86
N ALA A 20 16.32 -3.54 2.25
CA ALA A 20 17.08 -2.30 2.31
C ALA A 20 17.24 -1.77 3.74
N ILE A 21 16.18 -1.81 4.55
CA ILE A 21 16.23 -1.41 5.97
C ILE A 21 17.16 -2.34 6.75
N ALA A 22 17.09 -3.66 6.53
CA ALA A 22 17.91 -4.65 7.23
C ALA A 22 19.42 -4.49 6.92
N LEU A 23 19.76 -4.00 5.73
CA LEU A 23 21.13 -3.73 5.29
C LEU A 23 21.57 -2.28 5.53
N GLU A 24 20.71 -1.45 6.13
CA GLU A 24 20.93 -0.01 6.31
C GLU A 24 21.22 0.73 4.99
N ASP A 25 20.70 0.23 3.87
CA ASP A 25 20.79 0.86 2.55
C ASP A 25 19.79 2.01 2.43
N TRP A 26 20.12 3.13 3.06
CA TRP A 26 19.26 4.31 3.10
C TRP A 26 19.05 4.94 1.72
N GLU A 27 20.01 4.82 0.81
CA GLU A 27 19.83 5.28 -0.57
C GLU A 27 18.75 4.48 -1.30
N MET A 28 18.72 3.15 -1.10
CA MET A 28 17.66 2.31 -1.63
C MET A 28 16.32 2.63 -0.97
N VAL A 29 16.26 2.83 0.35
CA VAL A 29 15.02 3.25 1.04
C VAL A 29 14.47 4.57 0.46
N VAL A 30 15.32 5.55 0.16
CA VAL A 30 14.92 6.81 -0.48
C VAL A 30 14.31 6.60 -1.86
N LYS A 31 14.81 5.62 -2.64
CA LYS A 31 14.29 5.28 -3.97
C LYS A 31 12.98 4.49 -3.90
N LEU A 32 12.85 3.58 -2.93
CA LEU A 32 11.68 2.71 -2.77
C LEU A 32 10.49 3.42 -2.11
N ALA A 33 10.73 4.37 -1.20
CA ALA A 33 9.67 5.10 -0.51
C ALA A 33 8.61 5.72 -1.45
N PRO A 34 8.95 6.50 -2.51
CA PRO A 34 7.94 7.01 -3.43
C PRO A 34 7.26 5.91 -4.25
N GLN A 35 7.87 4.75 -4.46
CA GLN A 35 7.21 3.62 -5.13
C GLN A 35 6.10 2.99 -4.27
N ILE A 36 6.12 3.25 -2.96
CA ILE A 36 5.03 2.92 -2.03
C ILE A 36 4.06 4.09 -1.92
N GLY A 37 4.53 5.31 -1.64
CA GLY A 37 3.65 6.45 -1.38
C GLY A 37 3.01 7.10 -2.61
N GLN A 38 3.56 6.86 -3.80
CA GLN A 38 3.11 7.44 -5.07
C GLN A 38 2.91 6.33 -6.10
N HIS A 39 2.43 5.18 -5.63
CA HIS A 39 2.16 4.02 -6.47
C HIS A 39 1.15 4.35 -7.57
N GLU A 40 1.17 3.57 -8.66
CA GLU A 40 0.19 3.72 -9.73
C GLU A 40 -1.24 3.59 -9.19
N GLU A 41 -2.14 4.39 -9.74
CA GLU A 41 -3.54 4.37 -9.36
C GLU A 41 -4.38 3.63 -10.42
N PRO A 42 -5.44 2.90 -10.02
CA PRO A 42 -6.35 2.30 -10.99
C PRO A 42 -7.01 3.35 -11.90
N PRO A 43 -7.41 2.97 -13.12
CA PRO A 43 -8.18 3.84 -14.00
C PRO A 43 -9.40 4.44 -13.31
N ALA A 44 -9.78 5.67 -13.68
CA ALA A 44 -10.89 6.39 -13.04
C ALA A 44 -12.20 5.59 -13.02
N SER A 45 -12.51 4.85 -14.10
CA SER A 45 -13.68 3.97 -14.18
C SER A 45 -13.65 2.83 -13.15
N GLU A 46 -12.48 2.25 -12.90
CA GLU A 46 -12.28 1.23 -11.87
C GLU A 46 -12.40 1.84 -10.47
N LYS A 47 -11.80 3.02 -10.22
CA LYS A 47 -11.97 3.74 -8.96
C LYS A 47 -13.44 4.03 -8.65
N LEU A 48 -14.21 4.51 -9.63
CA LEU A 48 -15.64 4.80 -9.43
C LEU A 48 -16.42 3.55 -9.01
N ARG A 49 -16.16 2.41 -9.65
CA ARG A 49 -16.79 1.12 -9.28
C ARG A 49 -16.44 0.69 -7.86
N ILE A 50 -15.18 0.88 -7.47
CA ILE A 50 -14.70 0.58 -6.11
C ILE A 50 -15.41 1.45 -5.08
N LEU A 51 -15.51 2.75 -5.34
CA LEU A 51 -16.14 3.70 -4.43
C LEU A 51 -17.64 3.44 -4.30
N ALA A 52 -18.31 3.10 -5.41
CA ALA A 52 -19.71 2.71 -5.40
C ALA A 52 -19.95 1.45 -4.54
N TYR A 53 -19.07 0.45 -4.65
CA TYR A 53 -19.13 -0.77 -3.81
C TYR A 53 -18.88 -0.46 -2.33
N LEU A 54 -17.87 0.36 -2.01
CA LEU A 54 -17.52 0.69 -0.63
C LEU A 54 -18.58 1.56 0.06
N GLY A 55 -19.31 2.39 -0.68
CA GLY A 55 -20.37 3.23 -0.14
C GLY A 55 -19.88 4.08 1.04
N LYS A 56 -20.48 3.88 2.21
CA LYS A 56 -20.14 4.63 3.45
C LYS A 56 -18.71 4.38 3.92
N ASP A 57 -18.11 3.25 3.58
CA ASP A 57 -16.75 2.90 3.98
C ASP A 57 -15.68 3.50 3.07
N ALA A 58 -16.06 4.18 1.98
CA ALA A 58 -15.12 4.76 1.03
C ALA A 58 -14.16 5.78 1.68
N ALA A 59 -14.64 6.56 2.64
CA ALA A 59 -13.81 7.52 3.38
C ALA A 59 -12.73 6.82 4.21
N ARG A 60 -13.10 5.73 4.88
CA ARG A 60 -12.15 4.93 5.69
C ARG A 60 -11.13 4.21 4.82
N PHE A 61 -11.55 3.67 3.69
CA PHE A 61 -10.65 3.04 2.71
C PHE A 61 -9.60 4.04 2.20
N ARG A 62 -10.03 5.23 1.77
CA ARG A 62 -9.11 6.31 1.35
C ARG A 62 -8.24 6.82 2.49
N GLY A 63 -8.74 6.82 3.71
CA GLY A 63 -7.97 7.20 4.90
C GLY A 63 -6.73 6.32 5.09
N TYR A 64 -6.87 4.99 4.96
CA TYR A 64 -5.73 4.09 5.05
C TYR A 64 -4.71 4.26 3.92
N ASP A 65 -5.20 4.55 2.70
CA ASP A 65 -4.35 4.84 1.54
C ASP A 65 -3.55 6.13 1.75
N HIS A 66 -4.24 7.21 2.14
CA HIS A 66 -3.62 8.49 2.43
C HIS A 66 -2.57 8.41 3.55
N GLN A 67 -2.88 7.75 4.66
CA GLN A 67 -1.93 7.54 5.76
C GLN A 67 -0.71 6.70 5.33
N THR A 68 -0.88 5.82 4.33
CA THR A 68 0.23 5.07 3.74
C THR A 68 1.15 5.99 2.93
N HIS A 69 0.58 6.93 2.17
CA HIS A 69 1.35 7.94 1.41
C HIS A 69 2.15 8.84 2.36
N GLU A 70 1.51 9.37 3.40
CA GLU A 70 2.18 10.21 4.41
C GLU A 70 3.33 9.47 5.10
N ALA A 71 3.11 8.22 5.52
CA ALA A 71 4.14 7.42 6.17
C ALA A 71 5.30 7.07 5.22
N ALA A 72 5.06 6.93 3.91
CA ALA A 72 6.12 6.74 2.92
C ALA A 72 6.97 8.01 2.74
N ASP A 73 6.36 9.20 2.75
CA ASP A 73 7.09 10.46 2.71
C ASP A 73 7.92 10.70 3.99
N GLU A 74 7.37 10.33 5.15
CA GLU A 74 8.11 10.31 6.43
C GLU A 74 9.31 9.36 6.36
N MET A 75 9.12 8.13 5.85
CA MET A 75 10.17 7.12 5.70
C MET A 75 11.30 7.63 4.79
N ARG A 76 10.95 8.25 3.66
CA ARG A 76 11.92 8.87 2.75
C ARG A 76 12.72 9.96 3.44
N SER A 77 12.03 10.85 4.16
CA SER A 77 12.65 11.96 4.88
C SER A 77 13.58 11.50 5.99
N ALA A 78 13.22 10.41 6.68
CA ALA A 78 14.07 9.77 7.69
C ALA A 78 15.31 9.12 7.06
N ALA A 79 15.15 8.41 5.93
CA ALA A 79 16.25 7.77 5.22
C ALA A 79 17.25 8.80 4.66
N LEU A 80 16.78 9.94 4.15
CA LEU A 80 17.65 11.07 3.74
C LEU A 80 18.51 11.60 4.89
N LYS A 81 18.03 11.49 6.13
CA LYS A 81 18.75 11.89 7.35
C LYS A 81 19.55 10.74 7.96
N GLN A 82 19.50 9.55 7.37
CA GLN A 82 20.07 8.30 7.88
C GLN A 82 19.58 7.98 9.32
N ASP A 83 18.36 8.39 9.65
CA ASP A 83 17.73 8.09 10.94
C ASP A 83 17.02 6.74 10.86
N GLY A 84 17.77 5.66 11.09
CA GLY A 84 17.25 4.29 11.01
C GLY A 84 16.06 4.02 11.93
N LYS A 85 16.01 4.62 13.12
CA LYS A 85 14.86 4.47 14.03
C LYS A 85 13.61 5.12 13.46
N ALA A 86 13.74 6.33 12.91
CA ALA A 86 12.62 7.00 12.26
C ALA A 86 12.17 6.27 10.98
N VAL A 87 13.11 5.69 10.20
CA VAL A 87 12.78 4.84 9.03
C VAL A 87 11.95 3.63 9.47
N ILE A 88 12.38 2.90 10.49
CA ILE A 88 11.67 1.72 11.00
C ILE A 88 10.28 2.11 11.51
N ASN A 89 10.15 3.21 12.25
CA ASN A 89 8.87 3.67 12.75
C ASN A 89 7.90 4.06 11.63
N ALA A 90 8.38 4.78 10.62
CA ALA A 90 7.56 5.15 9.46
C ALA A 90 7.17 3.91 8.64
N TYR A 91 8.09 2.96 8.44
CA TYR A 91 7.80 1.70 7.76
C TYR A 91 6.78 0.85 8.53
N ALA A 92 6.85 0.81 9.85
CA ALA A 92 5.86 0.16 10.69
C ALA A 92 4.46 0.80 10.52
N LYS A 93 4.37 2.15 10.43
CA LYS A 93 3.10 2.82 10.13
C LYS A 93 2.51 2.33 8.80
N ILE A 94 3.32 2.26 7.74
CA ILE A 94 2.90 1.72 6.43
C ILE A 94 2.34 0.30 6.59
N GLN A 95 3.08 -0.60 7.25
CA GLN A 95 2.66 -1.98 7.47
C GLN A 95 1.33 -2.07 8.24
N THR A 96 1.17 -1.25 9.28
CA THR A 96 -0.07 -1.22 10.07
C THR A 96 -1.26 -0.69 9.27
N ASN A 97 -1.08 0.30 8.40
CA ASN A 97 -2.13 0.80 7.51
C ASN A 97 -2.54 -0.26 6.48
N CYS A 98 -1.57 -0.99 5.92
CA CYS A 98 -1.82 -2.12 5.02
C CYS A 98 -2.64 -3.20 5.72
N LEU A 99 -2.26 -3.58 6.95
CA LEU A 99 -3.00 -4.56 7.74
C LEU A 99 -4.41 -4.09 8.07
N ALA A 100 -4.58 -2.82 8.46
CA ALA A 100 -5.88 -2.24 8.78
C ALA A 100 -6.81 -2.25 7.55
N CYS A 101 -6.32 -1.80 6.40
CA CYS A 101 -7.07 -1.86 5.15
C CYS A 101 -7.45 -3.30 4.78
N HIS A 102 -6.49 -4.24 4.85
CA HIS A 102 -6.74 -5.63 4.52
C HIS A 102 -7.78 -6.29 5.44
N SER A 103 -7.69 -6.03 6.74
CA SER A 103 -8.59 -6.61 7.74
C SER A 103 -10.03 -6.12 7.57
N ASN A 104 -10.22 -4.88 7.11
CA ASN A 104 -11.55 -4.31 6.91
C ASN A 104 -12.14 -4.62 5.53
N PHE A 105 -11.32 -4.69 4.47
CA PHE A 105 -11.84 -4.64 3.10
C PHE A 105 -11.47 -5.84 2.21
N ARG A 106 -10.36 -6.56 2.49
CA ARG A 106 -9.79 -7.51 1.51
C ARG A 106 -10.74 -8.63 1.11
N SER A 107 -11.34 -9.31 2.09
CA SER A 107 -12.22 -10.46 1.82
C SER A 107 -13.47 -10.05 1.03
N GLY A 108 -14.17 -8.99 1.47
CA GLY A 108 -15.35 -8.48 0.77
C GLY A 108 -15.02 -8.01 -0.66
N PHE A 109 -13.89 -7.33 -0.82
CA PHE A 109 -13.41 -6.89 -2.12
C PHE A 109 -13.10 -8.08 -3.05
N GLN A 110 -12.44 -9.12 -2.55
CA GLN A 110 -12.14 -10.33 -3.32
C GLN A 110 -13.42 -11.04 -3.77
N LYS A 111 -14.38 -11.20 -2.86
CA LYS A 111 -15.68 -11.79 -3.17
C LYS A 111 -16.43 -11.01 -4.24
N HIS A 112 -16.50 -9.69 -4.12
CA HIS A 112 -17.26 -8.86 -5.05
C HIS A 112 -16.60 -8.76 -6.44
N PHE A 113 -15.28 -8.63 -6.50
CA PHE A 113 -14.58 -8.32 -7.77
C PHE A 113 -13.83 -9.51 -8.41
N TYR A 114 -13.61 -10.62 -7.69
CA TYR A 114 -12.76 -11.74 -8.16
C TYR A 114 -13.39 -13.14 -8.07
N GLU A 115 -14.44 -13.36 -7.28
CA GLU A 115 -15.07 -14.70 -7.15
C GLU A 115 -15.98 -15.11 -8.32
N SER A 116 -15.87 -14.47 -9.50
CA SER A 116 -16.45 -14.97 -10.75
C SER A 116 -15.47 -15.79 -11.63
N LEU A 117 -14.34 -16.25 -11.08
CA LEU A 117 -13.36 -17.12 -11.77
C LEU A 117 -12.99 -18.35 -10.92
N GLY A 118 -13.98 -19.03 -10.36
CA GLY A 118 -13.77 -20.16 -9.46
C GLY A 118 -14.97 -21.10 -9.35
N SER A 119 -15.38 -21.70 -10.47
CA SER A 119 -16.11 -22.97 -10.49
C SER A 119 -15.72 -23.74 -11.75
N GLY A 120 -14.48 -24.23 -11.73
CA GLY A 120 -13.98 -25.25 -12.64
C GLY A 120 -13.04 -26.12 -11.84
N LYS A 121 -13.54 -27.29 -11.44
CA LYS A 121 -12.70 -28.41 -11.05
C LYS A 121 -11.79 -28.79 -12.21
#